data_AF-A0A3A6END2-F1
#
_entry.id   AF-A0A3A6END2-F1
#
_cell.length_a   1.000
_cell.length_b   1.000
_cell.length_c   1.000
_cell.angle_alpha   90.00
_cell.angle_beta   90.00
_cell.angle_gamma   90.00
#
_symmetry.space_group_name_H-M   'P 1'
#
loop_
_entity.id
_entity.type
_entity.pdbx_description
1 polymer ?
#
loop_
_entity_poly.entity_id
_entity_poly.type
_entity_poly.pdbx_seq_one_letter_code
_entity_poly.pdbx_strand_id
1 'polypeptide(L)'
;MRKEDRLHPVITLTLYYGEKQWDGPYCLKDMIVEMPEEIAAIFSDYKMNLLEVRDSAKYVFNNTDVQCVFEITREAFAGHFDRIREKYGEKELDSELLTVIGQMTGSKELVNMGRNMEVNNMCTALEKLKEDGKMEGIEEKEKAVILVMLKNNYPISEICKISGATEETVLEIKQSMK
;
A
#
# COMPACT_ATOMS: atom_id res chain seq x y z
N MET A 1 -0.28 -44.77 3.43
CA MET A 1 -0.81 -44.52 2.08
C MET A 1 -1.15 -45.83 1.42
N ARG A 2 -2.31 -45.92 0.78
CA ARG A 2 -2.75 -47.04 -0.08
C ARG A 2 -2.42 -46.72 -1.53
N LYS A 3 -2.35 -47.75 -2.38
CA LYS A 3 -2.09 -47.62 -3.83
C LYS A 3 -3.08 -46.69 -4.55
N GLU A 4 -4.30 -46.63 -4.03
CA GLU A 4 -5.39 -45.86 -4.62
C GLU A 4 -5.41 -44.40 -4.14
N ASP A 5 -4.61 -44.06 -3.11
CA ASP A 5 -4.55 -42.70 -2.59
C ASP A 5 -4.05 -41.77 -3.70
N ARG A 6 -4.76 -40.66 -3.89
CA ARG A 6 -4.37 -39.57 -4.78
C ARG A 6 -4.22 -38.32 -3.94
N LEU A 7 -3.12 -37.61 -4.15
CA LEU A 7 -2.91 -36.31 -3.53
C LEU A 7 -3.71 -35.26 -4.31
N HIS A 8 -4.45 -34.44 -3.59
CA HIS A 8 -4.98 -33.21 -4.14
C HIS A 8 -3.85 -32.19 -4.21
N PRO A 9 -3.50 -31.66 -5.39
CA PRO A 9 -2.42 -30.69 -5.50
C PRO A 9 -2.81 -29.41 -4.75
N VAL A 10 -1.89 -28.95 -3.90
CA VAL A 10 -1.99 -27.64 -3.23
C VAL A 10 -0.93 -26.75 -3.82
N ILE A 11 -1.34 -25.62 -4.41
CA ILE A 11 -0.44 -24.61 -4.96
C ILE A 11 -0.52 -23.39 -4.06
N THR A 12 0.61 -23.03 -3.44
CA THR A 12 0.71 -21.81 -2.63
C THR A 12 1.22 -20.68 -3.51
N LEU A 13 0.54 -19.54 -3.50
CA LEU A 13 0.96 -18.30 -4.13
C LEU A 13 1.30 -17.27 -3.06
N THR A 14 2.45 -16.61 -3.20
CA THR A 14 2.85 -15.50 -2.34
C THR A 14 2.61 -14.21 -3.09
N LEU A 15 1.76 -13.32 -2.56
CA LEU A 15 1.53 -11.99 -3.14
C LEU A 15 2.40 -10.96 -2.41
N TYR A 16 3.30 -10.31 -3.13
CA TYR A 16 4.09 -9.20 -2.64
C TYR A 16 3.62 -7.89 -3.27
N TYR A 17 3.14 -6.98 -2.42
CA TYR A 17 2.60 -5.68 -2.77
C TYR A 17 3.36 -4.54 -2.08
N GLY A 18 4.65 -4.74 -1.81
CA GLY A 18 5.49 -3.67 -1.27
C GLY A 18 5.73 -2.54 -2.27
N GLU A 19 5.95 -1.33 -1.74
CA GLU A 19 6.34 -0.17 -2.56
C GLU A 19 7.73 -0.32 -3.18
N LYS A 20 8.59 -1.16 -2.61
CA LYS A 20 9.92 -1.48 -3.16
C LYS A 20 9.87 -2.78 -3.97
N GLN A 21 10.84 -2.96 -4.86
CA GLN A 21 10.97 -4.23 -5.57
C GLN A 21 11.36 -5.34 -4.59
N TRP A 22 10.88 -6.56 -4.81
CA TRP A 22 11.28 -7.71 -4.01
C TRP A 22 12.78 -7.97 -4.15
N ASP A 23 13.48 -8.04 -3.01
CA ASP A 23 14.92 -8.27 -2.91
C ASP A 23 15.28 -9.57 -2.16
N GLY A 24 14.27 -10.40 -1.87
CA GLY A 24 14.44 -11.66 -1.16
C GLY A 24 14.65 -12.88 -2.06
N PRO A 25 14.91 -14.05 -1.47
CA PRO A 25 15.05 -15.32 -2.17
C PRO A 25 13.75 -15.74 -2.87
N TYR A 26 13.86 -16.44 -4.00
CA TYR A 26 12.73 -17.04 -4.72
C TYR A 26 12.59 -18.53 -4.47
N CYS A 27 13.64 -19.17 -3.93
CA CYS A 27 13.63 -20.57 -3.55
C CYS A 27 14.54 -20.81 -2.35
N LEU A 28 14.42 -21.97 -1.71
CA LEU A 28 15.26 -22.29 -0.55
C LEU A 28 16.75 -22.34 -0.89
N LYS A 29 17.11 -22.73 -2.12
CA LYS A 29 18.51 -22.71 -2.55
C LYS A 29 19.13 -21.31 -2.49
N ASP A 30 18.37 -20.25 -2.80
CA ASP A 30 18.86 -18.87 -2.76
C ASP A 30 19.26 -18.42 -1.33
N MET A 31 18.77 -19.11 -0.30
CA MET A 31 19.08 -18.81 1.11
C MET A 31 20.35 -19.50 1.61
N ILE A 32 20.95 -20.40 0.83
CA ILE A 32 22.10 -21.18 1.24
C ILE A 32 23.37 -20.50 0.71
N VAL A 33 24.24 -20.09 1.64
CA VAL A 33 25.44 -19.28 1.35
C VAL A 33 26.40 -20.00 0.40
N GLU A 34 26.63 -21.30 0.60
CA GLU A 34 27.47 -22.14 -0.26
C GLU A 34 26.79 -23.49 -0.47
N MET A 35 26.47 -23.83 -1.72
CA MET A 35 25.83 -25.10 -2.09
C MET A 35 26.82 -25.95 -2.90
N PRO A 36 27.43 -26.99 -2.29
CA PRO A 36 28.24 -27.96 -3.04
C PRO A 36 27.41 -28.68 -4.11
N GLU A 37 27.99 -28.97 -5.28
CA GLU A 37 27.27 -29.61 -6.40
C GLU A 37 26.62 -30.95 -6.02
N GLU A 38 27.32 -31.74 -5.21
CA GLU A 38 26.86 -33.04 -4.70
C GLU A 38 25.57 -32.91 -3.88
N ILE A 39 25.45 -31.83 -3.10
CA ILE A 39 24.26 -31.53 -2.30
C ILE A 39 23.17 -30.89 -3.17
N ALA A 40 23.54 -30.02 -4.12
CA ALA A 40 22.59 -29.35 -5.02
C ALA A 40 21.71 -30.35 -5.80
N ALA A 41 22.27 -31.52 -6.14
CA ALA A 41 21.60 -32.60 -6.86
C ALA A 41 20.52 -33.32 -6.04
N ILE A 42 20.68 -33.37 -4.71
CA ILE A 42 19.74 -34.05 -3.80
C ILE A 42 18.90 -33.08 -2.95
N PHE A 43 19.22 -31.78 -3.01
CA PHE A 43 18.56 -30.76 -2.22
C PHE A 43 17.11 -30.56 -2.69
N SER A 44 16.17 -30.70 -1.75
CA SER A 44 14.76 -30.40 -1.96
C SER A 44 14.55 -28.89 -2.06
N ASP A 45 14.69 -28.36 -3.27
CA ASP A 45 14.51 -26.94 -3.54
C ASP A 45 13.02 -26.58 -3.62
N TYR A 46 12.51 -25.94 -2.57
CA TYR A 46 11.15 -25.44 -2.56
C TYR A 46 11.10 -24.05 -3.18
N LYS A 47 10.43 -23.94 -4.34
CA LYS A 47 10.21 -22.68 -5.04
C LYS A 47 9.04 -21.92 -4.42
N MET A 48 9.21 -20.61 -4.26
CA MET A 48 8.15 -19.69 -3.90
C MET A 48 7.47 -19.20 -5.19
N ASN A 49 6.16 -19.43 -5.32
CA ASN A 49 5.38 -18.86 -6.42
C ASN A 49 5.04 -17.40 -6.09
N LEU A 50 6.03 -16.51 -6.26
CA LEU A 50 5.90 -15.10 -5.95
C LEU A 50 5.20 -14.34 -7.09
N LEU A 51 4.13 -13.63 -6.74
CA LEU A 51 3.50 -12.61 -7.57
C LEU A 51 3.87 -11.25 -7.01
N GLU A 52 4.59 -10.46 -7.79
CA GLU A 52 5.00 -9.12 -7.41
C GLU A 52 4.16 -8.08 -8.17
N VAL A 53 3.55 -7.15 -7.42
CA VAL A 53 2.69 -6.11 -8.00
C VAL A 53 3.48 -5.11 -8.85
N ARG A 54 4.69 -4.74 -8.43
CA ARG A 54 5.53 -3.79 -9.17
C ARG A 54 5.96 -4.32 -10.54
N ASP A 55 6.28 -5.60 -10.63
CA ASP A 55 6.63 -6.29 -11.87
C ASP A 55 5.43 -7.06 -12.47
N SER A 56 4.21 -6.53 -12.28
CA SER A 56 2.99 -7.23 -12.68
C SER A 56 2.63 -7.13 -14.16
N ALA A 57 3.34 -6.30 -14.92
CA ALA A 57 3.08 -6.12 -16.36
C ALA A 57 3.27 -7.41 -17.17
N LYS A 58 4.04 -8.38 -16.63
CA LYS A 58 4.23 -9.71 -17.21
C LYS A 58 3.06 -10.67 -16.99
N TYR A 59 2.12 -10.34 -16.09
CA TYR A 59 0.98 -11.18 -15.78
C TYR A 59 -0.23 -10.81 -16.64
N VAL A 60 -0.94 -11.82 -17.09
CA VAL A 60 -2.25 -11.68 -17.76
C VAL A 60 -3.26 -12.44 -16.92
N PHE A 61 -4.12 -11.71 -16.21
CA PHE A 61 -5.17 -12.29 -15.37
C PHE A 61 -6.44 -12.50 -16.17
N ASN A 62 -7.07 -13.66 -15.99
CA ASN A 62 -8.37 -13.94 -16.61
C ASN A 62 -9.50 -13.09 -16.01
N ASN A 63 -9.39 -12.73 -14.72
CA ASN A 63 -10.34 -11.85 -14.05
C ASN A 63 -9.92 -10.40 -14.26
N THR A 64 -10.82 -9.61 -14.85
CA THR A 64 -10.58 -8.20 -15.19
C THR A 64 -10.38 -7.32 -13.96
N ASP A 65 -11.03 -7.63 -12.84
CA ASP A 65 -10.90 -6.86 -11.61
C ASP A 65 -9.58 -7.14 -10.91
N VAL A 66 -9.12 -8.40 -10.92
CA VAL A 66 -7.75 -8.74 -10.50
C VAL A 66 -6.72 -8.02 -11.37
N GLN A 67 -6.92 -8.02 -12.70
CA GLN A 67 -6.06 -7.25 -13.61
C GLN A 67 -6.03 -5.75 -13.23
N CYS A 68 -7.20 -5.17 -12.96
CA CYS A 68 -7.30 -3.77 -12.55
C CYS A 68 -6.59 -3.49 -11.22
N VAL A 69 -6.77 -4.32 -10.20
CA VAL A 69 -6.10 -4.16 -8.90
C VAL A 69 -4.58 -4.11 -9.07
N PHE A 70 -4.00 -5.04 -9.81
CA PHE A 70 -2.55 -5.10 -10.02
C PHE A 70 -2.04 -3.88 -10.81
N GLU A 71 -2.74 -3.50 -11.88
CA GLU A 71 -2.33 -2.37 -12.70
C GLU A 71 -2.47 -1.03 -11.98
N ILE A 72 -3.61 -0.77 -11.34
CA ILE A 72 -3.84 0.48 -10.60
C ILE A 72 -2.84 0.60 -9.45
N THR A 73 -2.64 -0.47 -8.68
CA THR A 73 -1.68 -0.46 -7.56
C THR A 73 -0.25 -0.24 -8.06
N ARG A 74 0.15 -0.88 -9.17
CA ARG A 74 1.47 -0.66 -9.77
C ARG A 74 1.68 0.78 -10.20
N GLU A 75 0.72 1.37 -10.92
CA GLU A 75 0.83 2.77 -11.36
C GLU A 75 0.79 3.73 -10.15
N ALA A 76 0.05 3.41 -9.08
CA ALA A 76 0.02 4.20 -7.86
C ALA A 76 1.39 4.20 -7.15
N PHE A 77 2.04 3.04 -7.02
CA PHE A 77 3.40 2.94 -6.50
C PHE A 77 4.46 3.58 -7.38
N ALA A 78 4.15 3.83 -8.66
CA ALA A 78 5.01 4.58 -9.57
C ALA A 78 4.69 6.09 -9.56
N GLY A 79 3.64 6.53 -8.86
CA GLY A 79 3.17 7.92 -8.86
C GLY A 79 2.49 8.34 -10.17
N HIS A 80 2.11 7.41 -11.03
CA HIS A 80 1.51 7.69 -12.35
C HIS A 80 -0.02 7.85 -12.28
N PHE A 81 -0.51 8.74 -11.42
CA PHE A 81 -1.96 8.95 -11.23
C PHE A 81 -2.67 9.40 -12.52
N ASP A 82 -1.99 10.13 -13.41
CA ASP A 82 -2.53 10.51 -14.71
C ASP A 82 -2.87 9.29 -15.58
N ARG A 83 -2.04 8.24 -15.55
CA ARG A 83 -2.29 6.99 -16.28
C ARG A 83 -3.46 6.21 -15.70
N ILE A 84 -3.59 6.22 -14.37
CA ILE A 84 -4.75 5.62 -13.69
C ILE A 84 -6.03 6.34 -14.15
N ARG A 85 -6.02 7.68 -14.16
CA ARG A 85 -7.16 8.48 -14.61
C ARG A 85 -7.48 8.24 -16.07
N GLU A 86 -6.49 8.26 -16.96
CA GLU A 86 -6.69 8.07 -18.41
C GLU A 86 -7.30 6.70 -18.74
N LYS A 87 -6.79 5.63 -18.09
CA LYS A 87 -7.21 4.26 -18.40
C LYS A 87 -8.46 3.81 -17.64
N TYR A 88 -8.62 4.24 -16.39
CA TYR A 88 -9.65 3.72 -15.47
C TYR A 88 -10.63 4.78 -14.98
N GLY A 89 -10.51 6.05 -15.39
CA GLY A 89 -11.32 7.15 -14.86
C GLY A 89 -12.83 6.89 -14.83
N GLU A 90 -13.36 6.39 -15.95
CA GLU A 90 -14.78 6.06 -16.12
C GLU A 90 -15.14 4.63 -15.69
N LYS A 91 -14.16 3.81 -15.26
CA LYS A 91 -14.44 2.45 -14.80
C LYS A 91 -15.23 2.53 -13.51
N GLU A 92 -16.39 1.87 -13.49
CA GLU A 92 -17.12 1.61 -12.25
C GLU A 92 -16.26 0.72 -11.36
N LEU A 93 -16.04 1.17 -10.13
CA LEU A 93 -15.23 0.45 -9.17
C LEU A 93 -16.16 -0.20 -8.16
N ASP A 94 -16.11 -1.53 -8.10
CA ASP A 94 -16.72 -2.23 -6.99
C ASP A 94 -16.02 -1.86 -5.67
N SER A 95 -16.82 -1.82 -4.60
CA SER A 95 -16.44 -1.66 -3.21
C SER A 95 -15.25 -2.56 -2.82
N GLU A 96 -15.25 -3.81 -3.26
CA GLU A 96 -14.18 -4.76 -2.97
C GLU A 96 -12.86 -4.35 -3.65
N LEU A 97 -12.93 -3.95 -4.92
CA LEU A 97 -11.76 -3.53 -5.69
C LEU A 97 -11.11 -2.28 -5.07
N LEU A 98 -11.91 -1.27 -4.72
CA LEU A 98 -11.42 -0.09 -4.00
C LEU A 98 -10.78 -0.44 -2.66
N THR A 99 -11.42 -1.33 -1.90
CA THR A 99 -10.91 -1.76 -0.60
C THR A 99 -9.56 -2.45 -0.74
N VAL A 100 -9.41 -3.35 -1.72
CA VAL A 100 -8.15 -4.07 -1.96
C VAL A 100 -7.04 -3.11 -2.39
N ILE A 101 -7.32 -2.19 -3.33
CA ILE A 101 -6.35 -1.17 -3.75
C ILE A 101 -5.94 -0.30 -2.57
N GLY A 102 -6.91 0.15 -1.75
CA GLY A 102 -6.64 0.95 -0.56
C GLY A 102 -5.77 0.22 0.46
N GLN A 103 -6.04 -1.07 0.73
CA GLN A 103 -5.22 -1.89 1.62
C GLN A 103 -3.80 -2.07 1.09
N MET A 104 -3.64 -2.35 -0.21
CA MET A 104 -2.32 -2.55 -0.82
C MET A 104 -1.50 -1.27 -0.87
N THR A 105 -2.14 -0.13 -1.11
CA THR A 105 -1.49 1.19 -1.18
C THR A 105 -1.35 1.89 0.18
N GLY A 106 -1.92 1.33 1.25
CA GLY A 106 -1.96 1.96 2.56
C GLY A 106 -2.91 3.16 2.66
N SER A 107 -3.74 3.43 1.64
CA SER A 107 -4.71 4.52 1.65
C SER A 107 -5.94 4.17 2.48
N LYS A 108 -6.05 4.75 3.69
CA LYS A 108 -7.24 4.62 4.55
C LYS A 108 -8.48 5.18 3.88
N GLU A 109 -8.32 6.26 3.14
CA GLU A 109 -9.43 6.94 2.47
C GLU A 109 -10.04 6.06 1.36
N LEU A 110 -9.21 5.38 0.55
CA LEU A 110 -9.72 4.36 -0.40
C LEU A 110 -10.45 3.22 0.29
N VAL A 111 -9.97 2.76 1.45
CA VAL A 111 -10.63 1.70 2.22
C VAL A 111 -11.99 2.18 2.75
N ASN A 112 -12.08 3.41 3.24
CA ASN A 112 -13.33 4.00 3.71
C ASN A 112 -14.32 4.16 2.56
N MET A 113 -13.87 4.70 1.43
CA MET A 113 -14.69 4.83 0.22
C MET A 113 -15.29 3.51 -0.23
N GLY A 114 -14.49 2.44 -0.24
CA GLY A 114 -14.95 1.09 -0.59
C GLY A 114 -16.01 0.57 0.39
N ARG A 115 -15.79 0.71 1.70
CA ARG A 115 -16.72 0.23 2.73
C ARG A 115 -18.06 0.99 2.76
N ASN A 116 -18.02 2.30 2.54
CA ASN A 116 -19.19 3.15 2.64
C ASN A 116 -19.93 3.31 1.29
N MET A 117 -19.46 2.66 0.22
CA MET A 117 -19.97 2.80 -1.16
C MET A 117 -20.08 4.28 -1.58
N GLU A 118 -19.06 5.06 -1.21
CA GLU A 118 -19.08 6.51 -1.30
C GLU A 118 -18.71 7.06 -2.69
N VAL A 119 -18.31 6.19 -3.60
CA VAL A 119 -17.84 6.54 -4.94
C VAL A 119 -18.31 5.50 -5.95
N ASN A 120 -18.68 5.99 -7.14
CA ASN A 120 -19.20 5.14 -8.22
C ASN A 120 -18.14 4.90 -9.32
N ASN A 121 -17.09 5.72 -9.39
CA ASN A 121 -16.03 5.60 -10.40
C ASN A 121 -14.66 6.06 -9.87
N MET A 122 -13.61 5.74 -10.63
CA MET A 122 -12.22 6.05 -10.27
C MET A 122 -11.92 7.54 -10.24
N CYS A 123 -12.43 8.35 -11.18
CA CYS A 123 -12.19 9.79 -11.18
C CYS A 123 -12.63 10.45 -9.87
N THR A 124 -13.80 10.06 -9.36
CA THR A 124 -14.31 10.56 -8.07
C THR A 124 -13.41 10.11 -6.92
N ALA A 125 -12.95 8.85 -6.93
CA ALA A 125 -12.02 8.36 -5.92
C ALA A 125 -10.68 9.11 -5.93
N LEU A 126 -10.14 9.40 -7.12
CA LEU A 126 -8.88 10.14 -7.27
C LEU A 126 -8.99 11.60 -6.81
N GLU A 127 -10.10 12.29 -7.10
CA GLU A 127 -10.28 13.67 -6.61
C GLU A 127 -10.48 13.71 -5.09
N LYS A 128 -11.24 12.76 -4.50
CA LYS A 128 -11.33 12.64 -3.03
C LYS A 128 -9.97 12.40 -2.38
N LEU A 129 -9.17 11.48 -2.93
CA LEU A 129 -7.80 11.24 -2.44
C LEU A 129 -6.92 12.49 -2.49
N LYS A 130 -7.08 13.30 -3.53
CA LYS A 130 -6.33 14.55 -3.69
C LYS A 130 -6.81 15.63 -2.72
N GLU A 131 -8.10 15.69 -2.42
CA GLU A 131 -8.65 16.59 -1.39
C GLU A 131 -8.16 16.18 0.01
N ASP A 132 -8.21 14.89 0.32
CA ASP A 132 -7.69 14.31 1.57
C ASP A 132 -6.19 14.62 1.73
N GLY A 133 -5.38 14.33 0.71
CA GLY A 133 -3.95 14.65 0.75
C GLY A 133 -3.64 16.15 0.88
N LYS A 134 -4.51 17.04 0.38
CA LYS A 134 -4.37 18.49 0.63
C LYS A 134 -4.68 18.85 2.08
N MET A 135 -5.72 18.24 2.66
CA MET A 135 -6.08 18.46 4.06
C MET A 135 -4.99 17.95 5.00
N GLU A 136 -4.48 16.74 4.76
CA GLU A 136 -3.34 16.18 5.50
C GLU A 136 -2.12 17.11 5.40
N GLY A 137 -1.80 17.61 4.21
CA GLY A 137 -0.69 18.55 4.02
C GLY A 137 -0.86 19.89 4.76
N ILE A 138 -2.09 20.39 4.90
CA ILE A 138 -2.38 21.59 5.71
C ILE A 138 -2.18 21.28 7.19
N GLU A 139 -2.72 20.17 7.69
CA GLU A 139 -2.56 19.76 9.08
C GLU A 139 -1.10 19.51 9.45
N GLU A 140 -0.33 18.86 8.57
CA GLU A 140 1.10 18.64 8.75
C GLU A 140 1.86 19.96 8.83
N LYS A 141 1.53 20.93 7.98
CA LYS A 141 2.12 22.27 8.03
C LYS A 141 1.77 22.98 9.34
N GLU A 142 0.53 22.91 9.80
CA GLU A 142 0.11 23.51 11.07
C GLU A 142 0.86 22.88 12.25
N LYS A 143 0.95 21.55 12.30
CA LYS A 143 1.73 20.81 13.30
C LYS A 143 3.21 21.20 13.26
N ALA A 144 3.79 21.34 12.07
CA ALA A 144 5.18 21.76 11.90
C ALA A 144 5.42 23.19 12.43
N VAL A 145 4.50 24.12 12.18
CA VAL A 145 4.58 25.50 12.71
C VAL A 145 4.50 25.50 14.24
N ILE A 146 3.56 24.74 14.82
CA ILE A 146 3.43 24.60 16.28
C ILE A 146 4.71 24.01 16.89
N LEU A 147 5.29 22.98 16.28
CA LEU A 147 6.57 22.40 16.71
C LEU A 147 7.71 23.42 16.70
N VAL A 148 7.79 24.27 15.68
CA VAL A 148 8.80 25.33 15.61
C VAL A 148 8.58 26.36 16.73
N MET A 149 7.34 26.78 16.99
CA MET A 149 7.03 27.72 18.08
C MET A 149 7.38 27.14 19.45
N LEU A 150 7.04 25.87 19.70
CA LEU A 150 7.39 25.15 20.93
C LEU A 150 8.91 25.09 21.14
N LYS A 151 9.68 24.80 20.09
CA LYS A 151 11.17 24.78 20.15
C LYS A 151 11.78 26.15 20.46
N ASN A 152 11.09 27.23 20.10
CA ASN A 152 11.51 28.60 20.40
C ASN A 152 10.93 29.13 21.73
N ASN A 153 10.41 28.24 22.59
CA ASN A 153 9.85 28.56 23.91
C ASN A 153 8.69 29.57 23.89
N TYR A 154 7.89 29.59 22.82
CA TYR A 154 6.67 30.38 22.80
C TYR A 154 5.70 29.86 23.88
N PRO A 155 5.01 30.75 24.62
CA PRO A 155 3.96 30.36 25.55
C PRO A 155 2.83 29.63 24.82
N ILE A 156 2.30 28.55 25.41
CA ILE A 156 1.20 27.76 24.81
C ILE A 156 -0.01 28.67 24.49
N SER A 157 -0.30 29.63 25.35
CA SER A 157 -1.37 30.61 25.14
C SER A 157 -1.17 31.52 23.92
N GLU A 158 0.08 31.81 23.52
CA GLU A 158 0.38 32.55 22.28
C GLU A 158 0.30 31.63 21.06
N ILE A 159 0.77 30.38 21.19
CA ILE A 159 0.67 29.39 20.12
C ILE A 159 -0.79 29.17 19.72
N CYS A 160 -1.69 28.92 20.68
CA CYS A 160 -3.12 28.74 20.41
C CYS A 160 -3.75 29.96 19.72
N LYS A 161 -3.29 31.18 20.05
CA LYS A 161 -3.77 32.40 19.38
C LYS A 161 -3.29 32.52 17.93
N ILE A 162 -2.07 32.11 17.64
CA ILE A 162 -1.46 32.25 16.31
C ILE A 162 -1.91 31.12 15.38
N SER A 163 -1.93 29.88 15.86
CA SER A 163 -2.31 28.72 15.06
C SER A 163 -3.81 28.47 15.02
N GLY A 164 -4.58 29.03 15.96
CA GLY A 164 -5.99 28.69 16.14
C GLY A 164 -6.23 27.29 16.71
N ALA A 165 -5.16 26.55 17.05
CA ALA A 165 -5.25 25.21 17.63
C ALA A 165 -5.70 25.25 19.09
N THR A 166 -6.31 24.15 19.55
CA THR A 166 -6.69 24.00 20.96
C THR A 166 -5.45 23.74 21.82
N GLU A 167 -5.55 24.07 23.11
CA GLU A 167 -4.48 23.79 24.07
C GLU A 167 -4.17 22.29 24.17
N GLU A 168 -5.18 21.44 24.04
CA GLU A 168 -5.02 19.98 23.98
C GLU A 168 -4.14 19.53 22.81
N THR A 169 -4.42 19.99 21.59
CA THR A 169 -3.61 19.67 20.41
C THR A 169 -2.16 20.14 20.55
N VAL A 170 -1.93 21.34 21.10
CA VAL A 170 -0.57 21.85 21.33
C VAL A 170 0.16 21.01 22.39
N LEU A 171 -0.54 20.53 23.42
CA LEU A 171 0.04 19.65 24.44
C LEU A 171 0.38 18.25 23.90
N GLU A 172 -0.47 17.67 23.04
CA GLU A 172 -0.18 16.41 22.36
C GLU A 172 1.08 16.50 21.51
N ILE A 173 1.19 17.57 20.70
CA ILE A 173 2.38 17.84 19.88
C ILE A 173 3.62 18.05 20.76
N LYS A 174 3.47 18.71 21.92
CA LYS A 174 4.57 18.87 22.88
C LYS A 174 5.00 17.55 23.51
N GLN A 175 4.07 16.62 23.74
CA GLN A 175 4.37 15.30 24.29
C GLN A 175 5.10 14.41 23.28
N SER A 176 4.80 14.52 21.99
CA SER A 176 5.49 13.76 20.93
C SER A 176 6.92 14.24 20.66
N MET A 177 7.36 15.35 21.26
CA MET A 177 8.75 15.83 21.22
C MET A 177 9.67 15.15 22.25
N LYS A 178 9.12 14.42 23.23
CA LYS A 178 9.90 13.70 24.26
C LYS A 178 10.36 12.33 23.77
#